data_AF-A0A2W4WVR1-F1
#
_entry.id   AF-A0A2W4WVR1-F1
#
_cell.length_a   1.000
_cell.length_b   1.000
_cell.length_c   1.000
_cell.angle_alpha   90.00
_cell.angle_beta   90.00
_cell.angle_gamma   90.00
#
_symmetry.space_group_name_H-M   'P 1'
#
loop_
_entity.id
_entity.type
_entity.pdbx_description
1 polymer ?
#
loop_
_entity_poly.entity_id
_entity_poly.type
_entity_poly.pdbx_seq_one_letter_code
_entity_poly.pdbx_strand_id
1 'polypeptide(L)' 'MQSFREPAVLSPLDLPKSLPLAVDITVCLTTVPLLSLLLLERTLASALSDLGEASEELFRGDRLPILPLLEP' A
#
# COMPACT_ATOMS: atom_id res chain seq x y z
N MET A 1 60.23 19.68 -25.91
CA MET A 1 58.90 19.99 -25.34
C MET A 1 57.90 19.01 -25.89
N GLN A 2 57.68 17.88 -25.21
CA GLN A 2 56.69 16.88 -25.61
C GLN A 2 55.40 17.15 -24.83
N SER A 3 54.38 17.62 -25.54
CA SER A 3 53.02 17.75 -24.98
C SER A 3 52.47 16.34 -24.79
N PHE A 4 52.39 15.92 -23.54
CA PHE A 4 51.68 14.73 -23.10
C PHE A 4 50.24 14.82 -23.62
N ARG A 5 49.88 14.00 -24.60
CA ARG A 5 48.48 13.91 -25.05
C ARG A 5 47.69 13.26 -23.93
N GLU A 6 46.78 14.03 -23.35
CA GLU A 6 45.78 13.53 -22.42
C GLU A 6 44.92 12.48 -23.15
N PRO A 7 44.84 11.22 -22.68
CA PRO A 7 43.95 10.24 -23.28
C PRO A 7 42.52 10.70 -23.02
N ALA A 8 41.69 10.72 -24.08
CA ALA A 8 40.27 11.01 -23.96
C ALA A 8 39.64 10.03 -22.97
N VAL A 9 39.39 10.48 -21.74
CA VAL A 9 38.68 9.73 -20.73
C VAL A 9 37.26 9.58 -21.23
N LEU A 10 36.91 8.38 -21.69
CA LEU A 10 35.55 7.97 -21.96
C LEU A 10 34.76 8.19 -20.66
N SER A 11 33.90 9.20 -20.68
CA SER A 11 33.01 9.49 -19.55
C SER A 11 32.17 8.23 -19.29
N PRO A 12 32.02 7.80 -18.03
CA PRO A 12 31.35 6.55 -17.72
C PRO A 12 29.88 6.70 -18.07
N LEU A 13 29.47 6.07 -19.18
CA LEU A 13 28.11 5.79 -19.60
C LEU A 13 27.12 6.93 -19.30
N ASP A 14 26.88 7.79 -20.29
CA ASP A 14 25.68 8.62 -20.37
C ASP A 14 24.44 7.70 -20.45
N LEU A 15 24.06 7.14 -19.31
CA LEU A 15 22.82 6.41 -19.13
C LEU A 15 21.69 7.41 -19.36
N PRO A 16 20.68 7.10 -20.20
CA PRO A 16 19.56 7.98 -20.40
C PRO A 16 18.89 8.25 -19.04
N LYS A 17 18.94 9.51 -18.58
CA LYS A 17 18.35 9.99 -17.32
C LYS A 17 16.81 10.03 -17.36
N SER A 18 16.20 9.69 -18.50
CA SER A 18 14.76 9.65 -18.68
C SER A 18 14.28 8.21 -18.77
N LEU A 19 13.33 7.87 -17.89
CA LEU A 19 12.56 6.65 -18.03
C LEU A 19 11.65 6.75 -19.26
N PRO A 20 11.20 5.61 -19.83
CA PRO A 20 10.23 5.65 -20.91
C PRO A 20 8.94 6.33 -20.42
N LEU A 21 8.35 7.19 -21.25
CA LEU A 21 7.17 8.01 -20.93
C LEU A 21 6.03 7.23 -20.26
N ALA A 22 5.83 5.97 -20.67
CA ALA A 22 4.83 5.08 -20.10
C ALA A 22 5.03 4.80 -18.59
N VAL A 23 6.29 4.69 -18.15
CA VAL A 23 6.65 4.47 -16.75
C VAL A 23 6.36 5.72 -15.93
N ASP A 24 6.76 6.90 -16.40
CA ASP A 24 6.50 8.17 -15.71
C ASP A 24 5.00 8.42 -15.52
N ILE A 25 4.20 8.16 -16.56
CA ILE A 25 2.73 8.27 -16.49
C ILE A 25 2.15 7.28 -15.47
N THR A 26 2.62 6.03 -15.49
CA THR A 26 2.14 4.99 -14.57
C THR A 26 2.45 5.34 -13.13
N VAL A 27 3.68 5.78 -12.84
CA VAL A 27 4.10 6.21 -11.49
C VAL A 27 3.25 7.39 -11.04
N CYS A 28 3.11 8.43 -11.85
CA CYS A 28 2.28 9.60 -11.51
C CYS A 28 0.81 9.21 -11.23
N LEU A 29 0.23 8.36 -12.07
CA LEU A 29 -1.17 7.96 -11.95
C LEU A 29 -1.43 7.06 -10.73
N THR A 30 -0.45 6.22 -10.36
CA THR A 30 -0.60 5.26 -9.25
C THR A 30 -0.20 5.84 -7.90
N THR A 31 0.61 6.92 -7.86
CA THR A 31 1.10 7.50 -6.61
C THR A 31 -0.04 8.03 -5.74
N VAL A 32 -0.94 8.82 -6.32
CA VAL A 32 -2.08 9.39 -5.56
C VAL A 32 -3.00 8.31 -4.97
N PRO A 33 -3.50 7.33 -5.74
CA PRO A 33 -4.36 6.29 -5.17
C PRO A 33 -3.61 5.40 -4.17
N LEU A 34 -2.32 5.13 -4.38
CA LEU A 34 -1.51 4.37 -3.42
C LEU A 34 -1.39 5.10 -2.09
N LEU A 35 -1.04 6.39 -2.10
CA LEU A 35 -0.96 7.21 -0.90
C LEU A 35 -2.32 7.34 -0.21
N SER A 36 -3.39 7.53 -0.98
CA SER A 36 -4.76 7.55 -0.45
C SER A 36 -5.11 6.24 0.26
N LEU A 37 -4.73 5.10 -0.32
CA LEU A 37 -4.98 3.79 0.28
C LEU A 37 -4.21 3.61 1.60
N LEU A 38 -2.95 4.04 1.64
CA LEU A 38 -2.14 3.99 2.87
C LEU A 38 -2.71 4.88 3.97
N LEU A 39 -3.19 6.08 3.64
CA LEU A 39 -3.82 6.97 4.61
C LEU A 39 -5.16 6.41 5.13
N LEU A 40 -5.86 5.62 4.33
CA LEU A 40 -7.16 5.05 4.70
C LEU A 40 -7.05 3.77 5.56
N GLU A 41 -5.84 3.27 5.84
CA GLU A 41 -5.59 2.03 6.58
C GLU A 41 -6.37 1.97 7.89
N ARG A 42 -6.27 3.01 8.73
CA ARG A 42 -6.91 3.06 10.05
C ARG A 42 -8.43 2.97 9.95
N THR A 43 -9.01 3.71 8.99
CA THR A 43 -10.46 3.71 8.75
C THR A 43 -10.92 2.37 8.21
N LEU A 44 -10.17 1.76 7.28
CA LEU A 44 -10.46 0.43 6.77
C LEU A 44 -10.39 -0.62 7.87
N ALA A 45 -9.38 -0.55 8.74
CA ALA A 45 -9.21 -1.50 9.84
C ALA A 45 -10.40 -1.43 10.81
N SER A 46 -10.84 -0.22 11.18
CA SER A 46 -12.04 -0.02 12.01
C SER A 46 -13.28 -0.58 11.31
N ALA A 47 -13.51 -0.20 10.06
CA ALA A 47 -14.69 -0.65 9.32
C ALA A 47 -14.74 -2.18 9.15
N LEU A 48 -13.59 -2.83 8.94
CA LEU A 48 -13.49 -4.28 8.87
C LEU A 48 -13.73 -4.95 10.22
N SER A 49 -13.27 -4.34 11.32
CA SER A 49 -13.56 -4.81 12.67
C SER A 49 -15.06 -4.72 12.97
N ASP A 50 -15.67 -3.57 12.72
CA ASP A 50 -17.10 -3.32 12.95
C ASP A 50 -17.96 -4.26 12.08
N LEU A 51 -17.55 -4.47 10.82
CA LEU A 51 -18.19 -5.43 9.93
C LEU A 51 -18.09 -6.87 10.47
N GLY A 52 -16.94 -7.23 11.07
CA GLY A 52 -16.73 -8.53 11.71
C GLY A 52 -17.64 -8.76 12.91
N GLU A 53 -17.76 -7.77 13.79
CA GLU A 53 -18.65 -7.80 14.96
C GLU A 53 -20.13 -7.89 14.54
N ALA A 54 -20.56 -7.03 13.62
CA ALA A 54 -21.93 -7.07 13.10
C ALA A 54 -22.24 -8.39 12.38
N SER A 55 -21.25 -8.94 11.65
CA SER A 55 -21.34 -10.26 11.05
C SER A 55 -21.47 -11.35 12.12
N GLU A 56 -20.66 -11.29 13.18
CA GLU A 56 -20.76 -12.22 14.30
C GLU A 56 -22.15 -12.17 14.94
N GLU A 57 -22.71 -11.00 15.21
CA GLU A 57 -24.04 -10.86 15.78
C GLU A 57 -25.14 -11.42 14.85
N LEU A 58 -25.04 -11.15 13.54
CA LEU A 58 -25.96 -11.67 12.54
C LEU A 58 -25.92 -13.20 12.47
N PHE A 59 -24.72 -13.80 12.49
CA PHE A 59 -24.55 -15.25 12.45
C PHE A 59 -24.78 -15.93 13.80
N ARG A 60 -24.56 -15.23 14.92
CA ARG A 60 -24.99 -15.65 16.26
C ARG A 60 -26.51 -15.68 16.37
N GLY A 61 -27.19 -14.95 15.48
CA GLY A 61 -28.52 -15.25 14.93
C GLY A 61 -29.28 -16.33 15.69
N ASP A 62 -29.91 -15.92 16.79
CA ASP A 62 -30.89 -16.73 17.52
C ASP A 62 -30.36 -18.02 18.20
N ARG A 63 -29.12 -18.02 18.75
CA ARG A 63 -28.58 -19.17 19.51
C ARG A 63 -27.86 -18.86 20.83
N LEU A 64 -28.37 -17.93 21.64
CA LEU A 64 -28.02 -17.94 23.06
C LEU A 64 -28.89 -18.99 23.76
N PRO A 65 -28.34 -20.08 24.33
CA PRO A 65 -29.09 -20.88 25.30
C PRO A 65 -29.45 -19.97 26.48
N ILE A 66 -30.74 -19.95 26.84
CA ILE A 66 -31.23 -19.27 28.04
C ILE A 66 -30.53 -19.95 29.21
N LEU A 67 -29.64 -19.25 29.90
CA LEU A 67 -29.08 -19.69 31.18
C LEU A 67 -30.25 -19.87 32.15
N PRO A 68 -30.54 -21.09 32.66
CA PRO A 68 -31.41 -21.19 33.81
C PRO A 68 -30.69 -20.47 34.95
N LEU A 69 -31.26 -19.37 35.43
CA LEU A 69 -30.90 -18.83 36.73
C LEU A 69 -31.11 -19.98 37.71
N LEU A 70 -30.02 -20.42 38.33
CA LEU A 70 -30.06 -21.41 39.39
C LEU A 70 -30.85 -20.76 40.54
N GLU A 71 -32.14 -21.06 40.62
CA GLU A 71 -32.96 -20.68 41.76
C GLU A 71 -32.48 -21.47 42.99
N PRO A 72 -32.24 -20.80 44.15
CA PRO A 72 -32.01 -21.48 45.41
C PRO A 72 -33.28 -22.10 46.01
#